data_AF-A0A7S2B7T8-F1
#
_entry.id   AF-A0A7S2B7T8-F1
#
_cell.length_a   1.000
_cell.length_b   1.000
_cell.length_c   1.000
_cell.angle_alpha   90.00
_cell.angle_beta   90.00
_cell.angle_gamma   90.00
#
_symmetry.space_group_name_H-M   'P 1'
#
loop_
_entity.id
_entity.type
_entity.pdbx_description
1 polymer ?
#
loop_
_entity_poly.entity_id
_entity_poly.type
_entity_poly.pdbx_seq_one_letter_code
_entity_poly.pdbx_strand_id
1 'polypeptide(L)'
;MASNATRQAVPRVINGHVLDFPYQHQFLARLYLTSTTINSGTCSAVLLTSEWIVTAAHCVDGVSSNTLEVGVHRHSIWSSRTWEHPCAENIGAAEVHVHEDWDK
;
A
#
# COMPACT_ATOMS: atom_id res chain seq x y z
N MET A 1 -25.97 -25.89 -32.86
CA MET A 1 -26.02 -24.76 -31.90
C MET A 1 -24.73 -24.80 -31.11
N ALA A 2 -23.71 -24.04 -31.51
CA ALA A 2 -22.45 -23.95 -30.77
C ALA A 2 -22.56 -22.79 -29.78
N SER A 3 -22.57 -23.09 -28.48
CA SER A 3 -22.59 -22.07 -27.44
C SER A 3 -21.26 -21.30 -27.45
N ASN A 4 -21.36 -20.00 -27.67
CA ASN A 4 -20.24 -19.07 -27.68
C ASN A 4 -19.71 -18.91 -26.24
N ALA A 5 -18.71 -19.70 -25.87
CA ALA A 5 -18.08 -19.62 -24.56
C ALA A 5 -17.17 -18.39 -24.52
N THR A 6 -17.62 -17.33 -23.86
CA THR A 6 -16.78 -16.19 -23.49
C THR A 6 -15.66 -16.71 -22.57
N ARG A 7 -14.43 -16.78 -23.08
CA ARG A 7 -13.25 -17.00 -22.25
C ARG A 7 -13.07 -15.78 -21.35
N GLN A 8 -13.61 -15.85 -20.13
CA GLN A 8 -13.29 -14.91 -19.08
C GLN A 8 -11.83 -15.15 -18.71
N ALA A 9 -10.95 -14.18 -18.99
CA ALA A 9 -9.60 -14.24 -18.49
C ALA A 9 -9.68 -14.23 -16.95
N VAL A 10 -9.38 -15.35 -16.32
CA VAL A 10 -9.16 -15.40 -14.88
C VAL A 10 -7.77 -14.83 -14.68
N PRO A 11 -7.58 -13.63 -14.10
CA PRO A 11 -6.26 -13.13 -13.80
C PRO A 11 -5.66 -14.08 -12.77
N ARG A 12 -4.77 -14.96 -13.22
CA ARG A 12 -4.05 -15.88 -12.35
C ARG A 12 -2.66 -15.33 -12.21
N VAL A 13 -2.26 -15.00 -10.99
CA VAL A 13 -0.85 -14.73 -10.69
C VAL A 13 -0.05 -15.95 -11.16
N ILE A 14 0.80 -15.78 -12.15
CA ILE A 14 1.66 -16.85 -12.67
C ILE A 14 2.97 -16.81 -11.88
N ASN A 15 3.36 -17.94 -11.29
CA ASN A 15 4.58 -18.08 -10.48
C ASN A 15 4.67 -17.14 -9.27
N GLY A 16 3.53 -16.67 -8.76
CA GLY A 16 3.50 -15.99 -7.46
C GLY A 16 3.84 -16.94 -6.33
N HIS A 17 4.48 -16.42 -5.28
CA HIS A 17 4.81 -17.16 -4.06
C HIS A 17 4.20 -16.44 -2.87
N VAL A 18 3.60 -17.20 -1.94
CA VAL A 18 3.13 -16.67 -0.66
C VAL A 18 4.35 -16.50 0.23
N LEU A 19 4.50 -15.36 0.90
CA LEU A 19 5.63 -15.19 1.80
C LEU A 19 5.56 -16.22 2.96
N ASP A 20 6.68 -16.88 3.25
CA ASP A 20 6.79 -17.94 4.27
C ASP A 20 6.59 -17.39 5.69
N PHE A 21 6.89 -16.10 5.89
CA PHE A 21 6.70 -15.40 7.16
C PHE A 21 6.47 -13.90 6.96
N PRO A 22 5.84 -13.20 7.93
CA PRO A 22 5.35 -11.81 7.78
C PRO A 22 6.36 -10.76 7.31
N TYR A 23 7.66 -11.00 7.49
CA TYR A 23 8.72 -9.99 7.36
C TYR A 23 9.72 -10.23 6.25
N GLN A 24 9.49 -11.18 5.35
CA GLN A 24 10.41 -11.41 4.23
C GLN A 24 10.68 -10.13 3.43
N HIS A 25 9.73 -9.20 3.41
CA HIS A 25 9.87 -7.88 2.82
C HIS A 25 9.42 -6.77 3.77
N GLN A 26 10.11 -6.63 4.91
CA GLN A 26 9.82 -5.62 5.93
C GLN A 26 9.78 -4.16 5.43
N PHE A 27 10.44 -3.88 4.30
CA PHE A 27 10.44 -2.56 3.69
C PHE A 27 9.13 -2.22 2.95
N LEU A 28 8.24 -3.19 2.72
CA LEU A 28 6.95 -2.91 2.09
C LEU A 28 6.06 -2.10 3.03
N ALA A 29 5.57 -0.98 2.50
CA ALA A 29 4.66 -0.10 3.20
C ALA A 29 3.42 0.20 2.34
N ARG A 30 2.34 0.60 3.01
CA ARG A 30 1.07 0.97 2.37
C ARG A 30 0.65 2.37 2.78
N LEU A 31 0.29 3.19 1.81
CA LEU A 31 -0.26 4.51 2.06
C LEU A 31 -1.77 4.44 2.23
N TYR A 32 -2.24 5.13 3.25
CA TYR A 32 -3.63 5.24 3.66
C TYR A 32 -4.03 6.71 3.65
N LEU A 33 -5.05 7.05 2.86
CA LEU A 33 -5.62 8.39 2.89
C LEU A 33 -6.79 8.40 3.87
N THR A 34 -6.66 9.16 4.95
CA THR A 34 -7.72 9.37 5.93
C THR A 34 -8.67 10.46 5.43
N SER A 35 -9.65 10.06 4.62
CA SER A 35 -10.82 10.89 4.33
C SER A 35 -11.88 10.68 5.42
N THR A 36 -12.70 11.71 5.69
CA THR A 36 -13.70 11.75 6.77
C THR A 36 -14.76 10.64 6.73
N THR A 37 -14.79 9.82 5.68
CA THR A 37 -15.76 8.73 5.50
C THR A 37 -15.14 7.35 5.20
N ILE A 38 -13.89 7.25 4.74
CA ILE A 38 -13.26 5.97 4.36
C ILE A 38 -11.74 6.06 4.47
N ASN A 39 -11.11 5.08 5.13
CA ASN A 39 -9.67 4.83 5.02
C ASN A 39 -9.45 3.80 3.90
N SER A 40 -9.24 4.27 2.67
CA SER A 40 -8.86 3.42 1.55
C SER A 40 -7.36 3.48 1.37
N GLY A 41 -6.66 2.36 1.55
CA GLY A 41 -5.24 2.31 1.20
C GLY A 41 -5.08 2.41 -0.31
N THR A 42 -4.47 3.50 -0.79
CA THR A 42 -4.48 3.95 -2.19
C THR A 42 -3.22 3.56 -2.96
N CYS A 43 -2.07 3.50 -2.29
CA CYS A 43 -0.78 3.31 -2.92
C CYS A 43 0.17 2.43 -2.10
N SER A 44 1.18 1.90 -2.78
CA SER A 44 2.33 1.25 -2.16
C SER A 44 3.45 2.24 -1.88
N ALA A 45 4.31 1.90 -0.94
CA ALA A 45 5.44 2.68 -0.49
C ALA A 45 6.57 1.74 -0.03
N VAL A 46 7.79 2.28 0.11
CA VAL A 46 8.95 1.53 0.59
C VAL A 46 9.63 2.28 1.73
N LEU A 47 9.88 1.59 2.84
CA LEU A 47 10.66 2.07 3.97
C LEU A 47 12.13 2.22 3.56
N LEU A 48 12.63 3.45 3.54
CA LEU A 48 14.01 3.77 3.19
C LEU A 48 14.88 3.85 4.45
N THR A 49 14.37 4.50 5.50
CA THR A 49 15.00 4.59 6.83
C THR A 49 13.91 4.47 7.89
N SER A 50 14.27 4.53 9.18
CA SER A 50 13.30 4.56 10.28
C SER A 50 12.32 5.75 10.22
N GLU A 51 12.65 6.81 9.49
CA GLU A 51 11.86 8.06 9.44
C GLU A 51 11.47 8.46 8.01
N TRP A 52 11.95 7.73 6.99
CA TRP A 52 11.75 8.09 5.59
C TRP A 52 11.15 6.93 4.79
N ILE A 53 10.16 7.28 3.98
CA ILE A 53 9.49 6.39 3.05
C ILE A 53 9.51 7.01 1.66
N VAL A 54 9.65 6.17 0.63
CA VAL A 54 9.58 6.60 -0.77
C VAL A 54 8.34 6.00 -1.44
N THR A 55 7.69 6.79 -2.29
CA THR A 55 6.54 6.39 -3.12
C THR A 55 6.57 7.18 -4.44
N ALA A 56 5.60 6.94 -5.32
CA ALA A 56 5.44 7.72 -6.54
C ALA A 56 4.81 9.09 -6.25
N ALA A 57 5.25 10.12 -6.97
CA ALA A 57 4.71 11.48 -6.82
C ALA A 57 3.19 11.53 -6.99
N HIS A 58 2.61 10.86 -7.99
CA HIS A 58 1.16 10.84 -8.21
C HIS A 58 0.34 10.23 -7.05
N CYS A 59 0.98 9.50 -6.13
CA CYS A 59 0.30 8.97 -4.93
C CYS A 59 0.11 10.03 -3.84
N VAL A 60 0.91 11.09 -3.87
CA VAL A 60 0.99 12.10 -2.80
C VAL A 60 0.89 13.54 -3.29
N ASP A 61 0.87 13.76 -4.61
CA ASP A 61 0.62 15.06 -5.22
C ASP A 61 -0.75 15.61 -4.78
N GLY A 62 -0.74 16.82 -4.18
CA GLY A 62 -1.92 17.46 -3.61
C GLY A 62 -2.47 16.82 -2.32
N VAL A 63 -1.78 15.82 -1.75
CA VAL A 63 -2.17 15.17 -0.49
C VAL A 63 -1.57 15.92 0.70
N SER A 64 -2.40 16.22 1.70
CA SER A 64 -1.94 16.80 2.97
C SER A 64 -1.35 15.72 3.87
N SER A 65 -0.21 16.00 4.51
CA SER A 65 0.43 15.08 5.48
C SER A 65 -0.51 14.70 6.63
N ASN A 66 -1.37 15.62 7.07
CA ASN A 66 -2.38 15.38 8.12
C ASN A 66 -3.46 14.35 7.72
N THR A 67 -3.57 14.04 6.43
CA THR A 67 -4.52 13.06 5.88
C THR A 67 -3.82 11.79 5.41
N LEU A 68 -2.52 11.65 5.67
CA LEU A 68 -1.70 10.56 5.18
C LEU A 68 -1.18 9.73 6.36
N GLU A 69 -1.53 8.45 6.35
CA GLU A 69 -0.95 7.44 7.23
C GLU A 69 -0.16 6.42 6.40
N VAL A 70 0.89 5.87 7.01
CA VAL A 70 1.69 4.80 6.43
C VAL A 70 1.60 3.57 7.29
N GLY A 71 1.10 2.47 6.71
CA GLY A 71 1.15 1.16 7.32
C GLY A 71 2.49 0.49 7.07
N VAL A 72 3.19 0.16 8.14
CA VAL A 72 4.46 -0.59 8.12
C VAL A 72 4.28 -1.95 8.76
N HIS A 73 5.17 -2.89 8.42
CA HIS A 73 5.18 -4.25 8.96
C HIS A 73 3.88 -5.05 8.77
N ARG A 74 3.10 -4.72 7.74
CA ARG A 74 1.84 -5.39 7.43
C ARG A 74 2.07 -6.63 6.58
N HIS A 75 1.45 -7.73 6.97
CA HIS A 75 1.35 -8.94 6.15
C HIS A 75 -0.05 -9.11 5.54
N SER A 76 -1.08 -8.60 6.20
CA SER A 76 -2.46 -8.62 5.71
C SER A 76 -2.91 -7.23 5.29
N ILE A 77 -3.46 -7.13 4.08
CA ILE A 77 -4.10 -5.90 3.60
C ILE A 77 -5.44 -5.62 4.29
N TRP A 78 -6.01 -6.62 4.97
CA TRP A 78 -7.24 -6.54 5.72
C TRP A 78 -6.91 -6.23 7.18
N SER A 79 -7.53 -5.18 7.72
CA SER A 79 -7.31 -4.65 9.07
C SER A 79 -7.77 -5.58 10.21
N SER A 80 -8.04 -6.86 9.94
CA SER A 80 -8.30 -7.84 10.99
C SER A 80 -7.00 -8.05 11.77
N ARG A 81 -6.88 -7.35 12.91
CA ARG A 81 -5.78 -7.47 13.88
C ARG A 81 -5.53 -8.91 14.36
N THR A 82 -6.46 -9.83 14.06
CA THR A 82 -6.35 -11.26 14.39
C THR A 82 -5.31 -12.01 13.57
N TRP A 83 -4.93 -11.51 12.38
CA TRP A 83 -3.96 -12.16 11.48
C TRP A 83 -2.76 -11.27 11.14
N GLU A 84 -2.64 -10.15 11.82
CA GLU A 84 -1.58 -9.17 11.58
C GLU A 84 -0.51 -9.26 12.67
N HIS A 85 0.74 -8.98 12.33
CA HIS A 85 1.81 -9.01 13.30
C HIS A 85 1.62 -7.91 14.39
N PRO A 86 1.90 -8.17 15.67
CA PRO A 86 1.83 -7.17 16.75
C PRO A 86 2.58 -5.85 16.55
N CYS A 87 3.54 -5.80 15.62
CA CYS A 87 4.32 -4.60 15.31
C CYS A 87 3.79 -3.85 14.08
N ALA A 88 2.72 -4.34 13.46
CA ALA A 88 2.08 -3.63 12.38
C ALA A 88 1.38 -2.40 12.93
N GLU A 89 1.73 -1.24 12.39
CA GLU A 89 1.24 0.04 12.87
C GLU A 89 0.97 0.96 11.69
N ASN A 90 0.08 1.93 11.93
CA ASN A 90 -0.10 3.07 11.04
C ASN A 90 0.55 4.28 11.69
N ILE A 91 1.43 4.94 10.96
CA ILE A 91 2.17 6.12 11.41
C ILE A 91 1.72 7.31 10.55
N GLY A 92 1.35 8.42 11.16
CA GLY A 92 1.02 9.65 10.42
C GLY A 92 2.26 10.26 9.76
N ALA A 93 2.11 10.78 8.55
CA ALA A 93 3.18 11.53 7.90
C ALA A 93 3.33 12.93 8.53
N ALA A 94 4.55 13.34 8.86
CA ALA A 94 4.82 14.72 9.28
C ALA A 94 4.84 15.66 8.06
N GLU A 95 5.54 15.24 7.01
CA GLU A 95 5.77 16.03 5.80
C GLU A 95 5.65 15.16 4.54
N VAL A 96 5.43 15.82 3.41
CA VAL A 96 5.38 15.19 2.07
C VAL A 96 6.28 16.00 1.15
N HIS A 97 7.27 15.35 0.53
CA HIS A 97 8.17 15.97 -0.44
C HIS A 97 7.91 15.38 -1.81
N VAL A 98 7.31 16.17 -2.69
CA VAL A 98 7.17 15.83 -4.11
C VAL A 98 8.38 16.39 -4.85
N HIS A 99 8.94 15.62 -5.78
CA HIS A 99 10.07 16.07 -6.60
C HIS A 99 9.69 17.35 -7.37
N GLU A 100 10.60 18.32 -7.41
CA GLU A 100 10.35 19.66 -8.00
C GLU A 100 9.98 19.60 -9.50
N ASP A 101 10.58 18.68 -10.24
CA ASP A 101 10.29 18.44 -11.67
C ASP A 101 9.12 17.47 -11.94
N TRP A 102 8.29 17.16 -10.93
CA TRP A 102 7.10 16.33 -11.16
C TRP A 102 6.10 17.06 -12.08
N ASP A 103 5.81 16.45 -13.23
CA ASP A 103 4.79 16.90 -14.19
C ASP A 103 3.69 15.84 -14.31
N LYS A 104 2.43 16.30 -14.24
CA LYS A 104 1.25 15.47 -13.97
C LYS A 104 0.54 14.97 -15.23
#